data_AF-A0A1V4PLH6-F1
#
_entry.id   AF-A0A1V4PLH6-F1
#
_cell.length_a   1.000
_cell.length_b   1.000
_cell.length_c   1.000
_cell.angle_alpha   90.00
_cell.angle_beta   90.00
_cell.angle_gamma   90.00
#
_symmetry.space_group_name_H-M   'P 1'
#
loop_
_entity.id
_entity.type
_entity.pdbx_description
1 polymer ?
#
loop_
_entity_poly.entity_id
_entity_poly.type
_entity_poly.pdbx_seq_one_letter_code
_entity_poly.pdbx_strand_id
1 'polypeptide(L)'
;MRNDFHGELNSLIETLSQMCGLAGLAMERATQALLQADLPLAEHVITDHDHLTHMQAQAEEASLLLLALQAPVAGDLRVVVSSMQNVADAERMGGLALHVAKIARRRHPDYAVPEEVNGYFAEMGRIAVDLGNNAKDVVLSRDPEQAAQIGRDDDAMDQLHRHLFTMMMDDRWSHGVAAAVDITLLGRFYERFADHAAQIGRRIVFQVTGETPETT
;
A
#
# COMPACT_ATOMS: atom_id res chain seq x y z
N MET A 1 24.41 -10.00 23.06
CA MET A 1 23.04 -10.39 23.46
C MET A 1 22.03 -9.26 23.27
N ARG A 2 21.98 -8.21 24.11
CA ARG A 2 20.99 -7.12 23.92
C ARG A 2 21.28 -6.22 22.71
N ASN A 3 22.56 -6.05 22.34
CA ASN A 3 22.94 -5.37 21.09
C ASN A 3 22.54 -6.16 19.83
N ASP A 4 22.56 -7.49 19.90
CA ASP A 4 22.21 -8.35 18.75
C ASP A 4 20.69 -8.26 18.49
N PHE A 5 19.87 -8.27 19.55
CA PHE A 5 18.43 -8.01 19.48
C PHE A 5 18.09 -6.67 18.81
N HIS A 6 18.72 -5.56 19.24
CA HIS A 6 18.45 -4.26 18.64
C HIS A 6 18.93 -4.18 17.19
N GLY A 7 20.01 -4.90 16.83
CA GLY A 7 20.43 -5.06 15.44
C GLY A 7 19.39 -5.77 14.59
N GLU A 8 18.93 -6.94 15.03
CA GLU A 8 17.88 -7.71 14.34
C GLU A 8 16.55 -6.94 14.23
N LEU A 9 16.17 -6.21 15.28
CA LEU A 9 14.98 -5.35 15.29
C LEU A 9 15.10 -4.21 14.26
N ASN A 10 16.28 -3.59 14.15
CA ASN A 10 16.52 -2.56 13.15
C ASN A 10 16.47 -3.14 11.73
N SER A 11 17.05 -4.31 11.49
CA SER A 11 16.96 -4.99 10.20
C SER A 11 15.52 -5.30 9.80
N LEU A 12 14.67 -5.73 10.74
CA LEU A 12 13.24 -5.93 10.51
C LEU A 12 12.53 -4.65 10.07
N ILE A 13 12.87 -3.53 10.72
CA ILE A 13 12.27 -2.21 10.42
C ILE A 13 12.76 -1.67 9.09
N GLU A 14 14.04 -1.85 8.75
CA GLU A 14 14.58 -1.53 7.44
C GLU A 14 13.88 -2.34 6.34
N THR A 15 13.63 -3.63 6.58
CA THR A 15 12.92 -4.51 5.65
C THR A 15 11.48 -4.02 5.43
N LEU A 16 10.75 -3.73 6.52
CA LEU A 16 9.39 -3.18 6.44
C LEU A 16 9.35 -1.84 5.68
N SER A 17 10.31 -0.95 5.95
CA SER A 17 10.44 0.33 5.25
C SER A 17 10.65 0.14 3.75
N GLN A 18 11.55 -0.78 3.36
CA GLN A 18 11.75 -1.15 1.96
C GLN A 18 10.49 -1.71 1.31
N MET A 19 9.75 -2.58 2.00
CA MET A 19 8.48 -3.12 1.50
C MET A 19 7.45 -2.01 1.22
N CYS A 20 7.33 -1.01 2.10
CA CYS A 20 6.42 0.13 1.90
C CYS A 20 6.77 0.92 0.63
N GLY A 21 8.05 1.24 0.44
CA GLY A 21 8.52 1.94 -0.76
C GLY A 21 8.33 1.13 -2.04
N LEU A 22 8.60 -0.18 -1.98
CA LEU A 22 8.37 -1.09 -3.12
C LEU A 22 6.89 -1.21 -3.47
N ALA A 23 5.99 -1.21 -2.50
CA ALA A 23 4.56 -1.21 -2.75
C ALA A 23 4.10 0.09 -3.45
N GLY A 24 4.62 1.25 -3.06
CA GLY A 24 4.40 2.52 -3.75
C GLY A 24 4.89 2.50 -5.19
N LEU A 25 6.13 2.05 -5.42
CA LEU A 25 6.71 1.88 -6.76
C LEU A 25 5.92 0.89 -7.63
N ALA A 26 5.44 -0.21 -7.05
CA ALA A 26 4.60 -1.17 -7.76
C ALA A 26 3.30 -0.51 -8.21
N MET A 27 2.67 0.31 -7.36
CA MET A 27 1.46 1.03 -7.72
C MET A 27 1.74 2.06 -8.82
N GLU A 28 2.83 2.82 -8.74
CA GLU A 28 3.25 3.77 -9.79
C GLU A 28 3.32 3.09 -11.17
N ARG A 29 4.06 1.97 -11.24
CA ARG A 29 4.23 1.19 -12.47
C ARG A 29 2.92 0.59 -12.94
N ALA A 30 2.07 0.11 -12.02
CA ALA A 30 0.75 -0.42 -12.36
C ALA A 30 -0.16 0.67 -12.94
N THR A 31 -0.15 1.87 -12.36
CA THR A 31 -0.87 3.05 -12.87
C THR A 31 -0.37 3.42 -14.27
N GLN A 32 0.96 3.47 -14.48
CA GLN A 32 1.51 3.75 -15.79
C GLN A 32 1.08 2.69 -16.82
N ALA A 33 1.17 1.41 -16.48
CA ALA A 33 0.74 0.32 -17.35
C ALA A 33 -0.75 0.41 -17.71
N LEU A 34 -1.59 0.77 -16.73
CA LEU A 34 -3.02 1.00 -16.93
C LEU A 34 -3.28 2.15 -17.92
N LEU A 35 -2.65 3.30 -17.71
CA LEU A 35 -2.90 4.52 -18.48
C LEU A 35 -2.33 4.47 -19.90
N GLN A 36 -1.27 3.68 -20.12
CA GLN A 36 -0.57 3.58 -21.40
C GLN A 36 -0.90 2.29 -22.16
N ALA A 37 -1.72 1.40 -21.60
CA ALA A 37 -1.92 0.03 -22.08
C ALA A 37 -0.58 -0.70 -22.30
N ASP A 38 0.38 -0.48 -21.40
CA ASP A 38 1.74 -1.06 -21.48
C ASP A 38 1.75 -2.48 -20.91
N LEU A 39 1.61 -3.47 -21.79
CA LEU A 39 1.63 -4.90 -21.42
C LEU A 39 2.97 -5.34 -20.79
N PRO A 40 4.14 -5.04 -21.37
CA PRO A 40 5.43 -5.34 -20.73
C PRO A 40 5.54 -4.83 -19.30
N LEU A 41 5.13 -3.58 -19.05
CA LEU A 41 5.18 -3.01 -17.70
C LEU A 41 4.20 -3.70 -16.74
N ALA A 42 2.99 -4.03 -17.22
CA ALA A 42 2.03 -4.79 -16.42
C ALA A 42 2.59 -6.17 -16.00
N GLU A 43 3.21 -6.91 -16.92
CA GLU A 43 3.84 -8.20 -16.63
C GLU A 43 5.03 -8.07 -15.66
N HIS A 44 5.79 -6.99 -15.77
CA HIS A 44 6.88 -6.71 -14.84
C HIS A 44 6.36 -6.50 -13.41
N VAL A 45 5.32 -5.68 -13.22
CA VAL A 45 4.68 -5.51 -11.90
C VAL A 45 4.15 -6.84 -11.36
N ILE A 46 3.57 -7.67 -12.22
CA ILE A 46 3.05 -8.98 -11.82
C ILE A 46 4.16 -9.90 -11.31
N THR A 47 5.31 -9.88 -11.99
CA THR A 47 6.47 -10.72 -11.63
C THR A 47 7.18 -10.18 -10.39
N ASP A 48 7.34 -8.86 -10.26
CA ASP A 48 8.01 -8.22 -9.13
C ASP A 48 7.27 -8.41 -7.80
N HIS A 49 5.95 -8.70 -7.84
CA HIS A 49 5.18 -8.98 -6.63
C HIS A 49 5.71 -10.19 -5.84
N ASP A 50 6.26 -11.21 -6.50
CA ASP A 50 6.84 -12.38 -5.84
C ASP A 50 7.98 -11.99 -4.88
N HIS A 51 8.71 -10.90 -5.19
CA HIS A 51 9.75 -10.38 -4.31
C HIS A 51 9.16 -9.81 -3.01
N LEU A 52 8.04 -9.09 -3.08
CA LEU A 52 7.34 -8.57 -1.89
C LEU A 52 6.81 -9.72 -1.02
N THR A 53 6.24 -10.76 -1.62
CA THR A 53 5.80 -11.96 -0.89
C THR A 53 6.98 -12.66 -0.21
N HIS A 54 8.15 -12.72 -0.86
CA HIS A 54 9.35 -13.29 -0.24
C HIS A 54 9.84 -12.46 0.95
N MET A 55 9.90 -11.13 0.81
CA MET A 55 10.27 -10.22 1.90
C MET A 55 9.30 -10.34 3.09
N GLN A 56 8.00 -10.49 2.82
CA GLN A 56 6.99 -10.72 3.85
C GLN A 56 7.32 -11.97 4.68
N ALA A 57 7.56 -13.10 4.02
CA ALA A 57 7.87 -14.36 4.70
C ALA A 57 9.13 -14.25 5.57
N GLN A 58 10.18 -13.60 5.05
CA GLN A 58 11.42 -13.37 5.80
C GLN A 58 11.20 -12.47 7.03
N ALA A 59 10.43 -11.40 6.88
CA ALA A 59 10.15 -10.46 7.97
C ALA A 59 9.24 -11.09 9.05
N GLU A 60 8.27 -11.93 8.65
CA GLU A 60 7.45 -12.71 9.58
C GLU A 60 8.30 -13.72 10.37
N GLU A 61 9.19 -14.46 9.70
CA GLU A 61 10.11 -15.39 10.36
C GLU A 61 11.02 -14.65 11.35
N ALA A 62 11.62 -13.54 10.93
CA ALA A 62 12.46 -12.71 11.81
C ALA A 62 11.68 -12.19 13.03
N SER A 63 10.43 -11.77 12.84
CA SER A 63 9.55 -11.32 13.94
C SER A 63 9.29 -12.46 14.94
N LEU A 64 9.02 -13.68 14.46
CA LEU A 64 8.80 -14.84 15.31
C LEU A 64 10.07 -15.23 16.08
N LEU A 65 11.23 -15.19 15.43
CA LEU A 65 12.52 -15.47 16.08
C LEU A 65 12.83 -14.45 17.18
N LEU A 66 12.60 -13.16 16.95
CA LEU A 66 12.74 -12.12 17.95
C LEU A 66 11.87 -12.38 19.19
N LEU A 67 10.60 -12.77 18.99
CA LEU A 67 9.70 -13.13 20.08
C LEU A 67 10.18 -14.37 20.84
N ALA A 68 10.59 -15.41 20.12
CA ALA A 68 10.95 -16.70 20.71
C ALA A 68 12.29 -16.67 21.45
N LEU A 69 13.28 -15.95 20.93
CA LEU A 69 14.66 -15.98 21.44
C LEU A 69 14.95 -14.88 22.45
N GLN A 70 14.26 -13.74 22.37
CA GLN A 70 14.62 -12.54 23.13
C GLN A 70 13.58 -12.14 24.18
N ALA A 71 12.37 -12.73 24.15
CA ALA A 71 11.27 -12.47 25.08
C ALA A 71 11.08 -10.96 25.37
N PRO A 72 10.86 -10.12 24.34
CA PRO A 72 10.80 -8.68 24.49
C PRO A 72 9.64 -8.26 25.40
N VAL A 73 9.81 -7.15 26.12
CA VAL A 73 8.84 -6.64 27.09
C VAL A 73 8.37 -5.22 26.74
N ALA A 74 7.14 -4.89 27.12
CA ALA A 74 6.54 -3.56 26.98
C ALA A 74 6.73 -2.95 25.57
N GLY A 75 7.57 -1.91 25.45
CA GLY A 75 7.79 -1.20 24.19
C GLY A 75 8.39 -2.08 23.10
N ASP A 76 9.38 -2.91 23.43
CA ASP A 76 10.02 -3.81 22.46
C ASP A 76 9.02 -4.84 21.90
N LEU A 77 8.11 -5.33 22.75
CA LEU A 77 7.04 -6.24 22.32
C LEU A 77 6.07 -5.55 21.36
N ARG A 78 5.69 -4.30 21.64
CA ARG A 78 4.85 -3.52 20.72
C ARG A 78 5.52 -3.35 19.36
N VAL A 79 6.82 -3.03 19.33
CA VAL A 79 7.57 -2.87 18.08
C VAL A 79 7.52 -4.14 17.24
N VAL A 80 7.82 -5.30 17.83
CA VAL A 80 7.84 -6.57 17.07
C VAL A 80 6.44 -6.95 16.57
N VAL A 81 5.42 -6.87 17.42
CA VAL A 81 4.04 -7.23 17.05
C VAL A 81 3.48 -6.27 16.00
N SER A 82 3.68 -4.96 16.16
CA SER A 82 3.26 -3.96 15.17
C SER A 82 3.99 -4.11 13.84
N SER A 83 5.29 -4.43 13.88
CA SER A 83 6.08 -4.69 12.66
C SER A 83 5.53 -5.90 11.89
N MET A 84 5.23 -7.01 12.57
CA MET A 84 4.64 -8.20 11.95
C MET A 84 3.30 -7.90 11.26
N GLN A 85 2.45 -7.08 11.89
CA GLN A 85 1.18 -6.68 11.29
C GLN A 85 1.38 -5.71 10.12
N ASN A 86 2.31 -4.77 10.23
CA ASN A 86 2.62 -3.80 9.18
C ASN A 86 3.26 -4.46 7.94
N VAL A 87 4.06 -5.51 8.12
CA VAL A 87 4.61 -6.34 7.04
C VAL A 87 3.48 -6.91 6.17
N ALA A 88 2.43 -7.43 6.80
CA ALA A 88 1.26 -7.94 6.09
C ALA A 88 0.46 -6.82 5.40
N ASP A 89 0.43 -5.60 5.93
CA ASP A 89 -0.20 -4.46 5.26
C ASP A 89 0.62 -3.97 4.05
N ALA A 90 1.95 -3.93 4.15
CA ALA A 90 2.83 -3.56 3.04
C ALA A 90 2.75 -4.58 1.89
N GLU A 91 2.65 -5.88 2.18
CA GLU A 91 2.41 -6.89 1.15
C GLU A 91 1.03 -6.72 0.49
N ARG A 92 -0.02 -6.46 1.28
CA ARG A 92 -1.37 -6.19 0.75
C ARG A 92 -1.39 -4.97 -0.18
N MET A 93 -0.67 -3.91 0.15
CA MET A 93 -0.47 -2.75 -0.72
C MET A 93 0.14 -3.18 -2.07
N GLY A 94 1.19 -3.99 -2.06
CA GLY A 94 1.77 -4.57 -3.27
C GLY A 94 0.81 -5.47 -4.06
N GLY A 95 0.00 -6.28 -3.37
CA GLY A 95 -1.03 -7.11 -3.99
C GLY A 95 -2.15 -6.31 -4.68
N LEU A 96 -2.46 -5.12 -4.18
CA LEU A 96 -3.41 -4.20 -4.83
C LEU A 96 -2.82 -3.61 -6.12
N ALA A 97 -1.54 -3.25 -6.13
CA ALA A 97 -0.83 -2.84 -7.35
C ALA A 97 -0.80 -3.98 -8.39
N LEU A 98 -0.56 -5.21 -7.96
CA LEU A 98 -0.67 -6.41 -8.79
C LEU A 98 -2.05 -6.54 -9.45
N HIS A 99 -3.13 -6.24 -8.73
CA HIS A 99 -4.48 -6.29 -9.29
C HIS A 99 -4.73 -5.22 -10.36
N VAL A 100 -4.22 -3.99 -10.17
CA VAL A 100 -4.25 -2.93 -11.18
C VAL A 100 -3.52 -3.38 -12.45
N ALA A 101 -2.30 -3.92 -12.31
CA ALA A 101 -1.52 -4.45 -13.44
C ALA A 101 -2.23 -5.61 -14.16
N LYS A 102 -2.89 -6.51 -13.43
CA LYS A 102 -3.70 -7.61 -14.01
C LYS A 102 -4.88 -7.10 -14.84
N ILE A 103 -5.51 -5.98 -14.46
CA ILE A 103 -6.57 -5.35 -15.25
C ILE A 103 -5.98 -4.76 -16.53
N ALA A 104 -4.89 -4.00 -16.44
CA ALA A 104 -4.20 -3.44 -17.60
C ALA A 104 -3.82 -4.53 -18.62
N ARG A 105 -3.19 -5.61 -18.15
CA ARG A 105 -2.85 -6.77 -19.00
C ARG A 105 -4.07 -7.41 -19.66
N ARG A 106 -5.16 -7.60 -18.91
CA ARG A 106 -6.37 -8.29 -19.41
C ARG A 106 -7.00 -7.54 -20.57
N ARG A 107 -6.92 -6.21 -20.57
CA ARG A 107 -7.59 -5.34 -21.55
C ARG A 107 -6.74 -5.04 -22.77
N HIS A 108 -5.41 -5.19 -22.68
CA HIS A 108 -4.50 -5.05 -23.81
C HIS A 108 -4.96 -5.86 -25.05
N PRO A 109 -4.92 -5.27 -26.27
CA PRO A 109 -4.33 -3.96 -26.61
C PRO A 109 -5.22 -2.75 -26.34
N ASP A 110 -6.46 -2.96 -25.88
CA ASP A 110 -7.38 -1.86 -25.57
C ASP A 110 -7.09 -1.26 -24.18
N TYR A 111 -7.54 -0.02 -23.98
CA TYR A 111 -7.49 0.62 -22.67
C TYR A 111 -8.56 0.02 -21.73
N ALA A 112 -8.19 -0.18 -20.46
CA ALA A 112 -9.13 -0.67 -19.45
C ALA A 112 -10.17 0.37 -19.05
N VAL A 113 -9.80 1.65 -19.14
CA VAL A 113 -10.63 2.78 -18.73
C VAL A 113 -10.74 3.83 -19.85
N PRO A 114 -11.86 4.54 -19.96
CA PRO A 114 -12.02 5.66 -20.88
C PRO A 114 -11.05 6.82 -20.59
N GLU A 115 -10.75 7.61 -21.60
CA GLU A 115 -9.80 8.73 -21.48
C GLU A 115 -10.26 9.79 -20.46
N GLU A 116 -11.57 9.97 -20.33
CA GLU A 116 -12.20 10.94 -19.42
C GLU A 116 -11.86 10.69 -17.94
N VAL A 117 -11.52 9.45 -17.57
CA VAL A 117 -11.15 9.10 -16.19
C VAL A 117 -9.64 8.98 -15.96
N ASN A 118 -8.81 9.11 -17.00
CA ASN A 118 -7.35 8.96 -16.91
C ASN A 118 -6.74 9.92 -15.88
N GLY A 119 -7.21 11.18 -15.83
CA GLY A 119 -6.71 12.18 -14.89
C GLY A 119 -6.94 11.79 -13.42
N TYR A 120 -8.06 11.13 -13.12
CA TYR A 120 -8.36 10.65 -11.77
C TYR A 120 -7.47 9.49 -11.37
N PHE A 121 -7.23 8.53 -12.26
CA PHE A 121 -6.33 7.41 -11.98
C PHE A 121 -4.87 7.84 -11.89
N ALA A 122 -4.44 8.84 -12.67
CA ALA A 122 -3.12 9.45 -12.53
C ALA A 122 -2.95 10.08 -11.15
N GLU A 123 -3.96 10.82 -10.67
CA GLU A 123 -3.93 11.44 -9.35
C GLU A 123 -4.01 10.39 -8.22
N MET A 124 -4.84 9.37 -8.34
CA MET A 124 -4.88 8.24 -7.39
C MET A 124 -3.52 7.53 -7.33
N GLY A 125 -2.86 7.32 -8.47
CA GLY A 125 -1.50 6.77 -8.52
C GLY A 125 -0.49 7.65 -7.80
N ARG A 126 -0.53 8.97 -8.04
CA ARG A 126 0.33 9.94 -7.36
C ARG A 126 0.15 9.90 -5.83
N ILE A 127 -1.10 9.91 -5.36
CA ILE A 127 -1.43 9.81 -3.92
C ILE A 127 -0.92 8.48 -3.34
N ALA A 128 -1.12 7.36 -4.05
CA ALA A 128 -0.63 6.06 -3.58
C ALA A 128 0.90 6.01 -3.46
N VAL A 129 1.64 6.64 -4.38
CA VAL A 129 3.10 6.77 -4.28
C VAL A 129 3.50 7.59 -3.06
N ASP A 130 2.86 8.74 -2.84
CA ASP A 130 3.10 9.58 -1.67
C ASP A 130 2.84 8.81 -0.37
N LEU A 131 1.72 8.08 -0.29
CA LEU A 131 1.37 7.25 0.87
C LEU A 131 2.39 6.14 1.12
N GLY A 132 2.88 5.46 0.07
CA GLY A 132 3.92 4.44 0.18
C GLY A 132 5.26 5.01 0.69
N ASN A 133 5.65 6.19 0.19
CA ASN A 133 6.85 6.90 0.64
C ASN A 133 6.71 7.42 2.08
N ASN A 134 5.56 7.99 2.43
CA ASN A 134 5.28 8.46 3.78
C ASN A 134 5.28 7.28 4.77
N ALA A 135 4.67 6.14 4.42
CA ALA A 135 4.72 4.93 5.24
C ALA A 135 6.16 4.43 5.44
N LYS A 136 6.97 4.41 4.38
CA LYS A 136 8.40 4.06 4.44
C LYS A 136 9.16 4.96 5.41
N ASP A 137 8.96 6.27 5.34
CA ASP A 137 9.68 7.26 6.14
C ASP A 137 9.23 7.24 7.61
N VAL A 138 7.93 7.06 7.85
CA VAL A 138 7.35 6.93 9.18
C VAL A 138 7.79 5.65 9.89
N VAL A 139 7.93 4.53 9.16
CA VAL A 139 8.46 3.27 9.73
C VAL A 139 9.90 3.46 10.24
N LEU A 140 10.74 4.22 9.51
CA LEU A 140 12.13 4.48 9.91
C LEU A 140 12.23 5.49 11.05
N SER A 141 11.55 6.63 10.91
CA SER A 141 11.62 7.73 11.87
C SER A 141 10.90 7.42 13.18
N ARG A 142 9.84 6.59 13.11
CA ARG A 142 8.89 6.33 14.20
C ARG A 142 8.32 7.62 14.78
N ASP A 143 8.12 8.63 13.93
CA ASP A 143 7.55 9.91 14.31
C ASP A 143 6.01 9.81 14.35
N PRO A 144 5.37 9.93 15.52
CA PRO A 144 3.92 9.82 15.65
C PRO A 144 3.16 10.97 14.97
N GLU A 145 3.75 12.16 14.84
CA GLU A 145 3.10 13.29 14.16
C GLU A 145 3.05 13.06 12.65
N GLN A 146 4.16 12.59 12.07
CA GLN A 146 4.21 12.19 10.67
C GLN A 146 3.29 10.98 10.41
N ALA A 147 3.26 10.01 11.31
CA ALA A 147 2.37 8.85 11.21
C ALA A 147 0.88 9.23 11.18
N ALA A 148 0.49 10.23 11.99
CA ALA A 148 -0.87 10.75 12.01
C ALA A 148 -1.25 11.55 10.76
N GLN A 149 -0.27 12.03 9.98
CA GLN A 149 -0.52 12.72 8.70
C GLN A 149 -0.97 11.73 7.61
N ILE A 150 -0.46 10.50 7.59
CA ILE A 150 -0.82 9.48 6.58
C ILE A 150 -2.34 9.26 6.52
N GLY A 151 -2.99 9.23 7.69
CA GLY A 151 -4.45 9.07 7.76
C GLY A 151 -5.25 10.25 7.18
N ARG A 152 -4.68 11.46 7.11
CA ARG A 152 -5.34 12.63 6.50
C ARG A 152 -5.23 12.64 4.98
N ASP A 153 -4.19 12.01 4.44
CA ASP A 153 -3.96 11.93 2.99
C ASP A 153 -4.90 10.89 2.33
N ASP A 154 -5.47 9.98 3.13
CA ASP A 154 -6.51 9.01 2.77
C ASP A 154 -7.81 9.67 2.29
N ASP A 155 -8.21 10.80 2.92
CA ASP A 155 -9.43 11.55 2.58
C ASP A 155 -9.46 11.99 1.11
N ALA A 156 -8.31 12.26 0.50
CA ALA A 156 -8.20 12.65 -0.90
C ALA A 156 -8.48 11.46 -1.83
N MET A 157 -7.99 10.26 -1.47
CA MET A 157 -8.25 9.02 -2.19
C MET A 157 -9.74 8.69 -2.20
N ASP A 158 -10.37 8.80 -1.03
CA ASP A 158 -11.81 8.57 -0.84
C ASP A 158 -12.69 9.51 -1.67
N GLN A 159 -12.28 10.77 -1.79
CA GLN A 159 -12.97 11.75 -2.62
C GLN A 159 -12.92 11.38 -4.10
N LEU A 160 -11.74 10.99 -4.60
CA LEU A 160 -11.56 10.54 -5.99
C LEU A 160 -12.37 9.28 -6.27
N HIS A 161 -12.33 8.31 -5.36
CA HIS A 161 -13.09 7.07 -5.47
C HIS A 161 -14.60 7.34 -5.55
N ARG A 162 -15.15 8.17 -4.67
CA ARG A 162 -16.57 8.59 -4.72
C ARG A 162 -16.93 9.35 -5.99
N HIS A 163 -16.02 10.18 -6.50
CA HIS A 163 -16.24 10.92 -7.74
C HIS A 163 -16.34 9.98 -8.95
N LEU A 164 -15.42 9.02 -9.07
CA LEU A 164 -15.46 8.00 -10.13
C LEU A 164 -16.79 7.22 -10.11
N PHE A 165 -17.27 6.85 -8.91
CA PHE A 165 -18.59 6.22 -8.75
C PHE A 165 -19.74 7.09 -9.27
N THR A 166 -19.70 8.39 -8.97
CA THR A 166 -20.72 9.33 -9.44
C THR A 166 -20.73 9.46 -10.96
N MET A 167 -19.55 9.48 -11.59
CA MET A 167 -19.44 9.54 -13.06
C MET A 167 -20.05 8.31 -13.74
N MET A 168 -19.90 7.11 -13.17
CA MET A 168 -20.47 5.88 -13.72
C MET A 168 -21.99 5.77 -13.55
N MET A 169 -22.57 6.51 -12.60
CA MET A 169 -24.02 6.56 -12.36
C MET A 169 -24.72 7.70 -13.11
N ASP A 170 -23.96 8.59 -13.77
CA ASP A 170 -24.54 9.66 -14.58
C ASP A 170 -25.27 9.07 -15.80
N ASP A 171 -26.46 9.57 -16.11
CA ASP A 171 -27.28 9.12 -17.24
C ASP A 171 -26.57 9.25 -18.60
N ARG A 172 -25.49 10.04 -18.66
CA ARG A 172 -24.65 10.23 -19.85
C ARG A 172 -23.57 9.15 -20.01
N TRP A 173 -23.43 8.21 -19.08
CA TRP A 173 -22.45 7.14 -19.17
C TRP A 173 -22.66 6.26 -20.42
N SER A 174 -21.70 6.31 -21.36
CA SER A 174 -21.81 5.64 -22.66
C SER A 174 -20.76 4.55 -22.92
N HIS A 175 -19.86 4.27 -21.97
CA HIS A 175 -18.73 3.34 -22.20
C HIS A 175 -19.06 1.87 -21.85
N GLY A 176 -20.32 1.60 -21.49
CA GLY A 176 -20.82 0.25 -21.22
C GLY A 176 -20.45 -0.31 -19.84
N VAL A 177 -20.99 -1.49 -19.53
CA VAL A 177 -20.88 -2.12 -18.20
C VAL A 177 -19.45 -2.59 -17.93
N ALA A 178 -18.74 -3.08 -18.94
CA ALA A 178 -17.40 -3.61 -18.76
C ALA A 178 -16.39 -2.55 -18.30
N ALA A 179 -16.49 -1.31 -18.80
CA ALA A 179 -15.65 -0.20 -18.35
C ALA A 179 -16.04 0.24 -16.94
N ALA A 180 -17.35 0.28 -16.62
CA ALA A 180 -17.82 0.64 -15.28
C ALA A 180 -17.33 -0.35 -14.19
N VAL A 181 -17.33 -1.66 -14.50
CA VAL A 181 -16.80 -2.69 -13.60
C VAL A 181 -15.30 -2.50 -13.36
N ASP A 182 -14.52 -2.24 -14.41
CA ASP A 182 -13.07 -2.02 -14.27
C ASP A 182 -12.77 -0.77 -13.45
N ILE A 183 -13.44 0.36 -13.72
CA ILE A 183 -13.27 1.60 -12.95
C ILE A 183 -13.62 1.38 -11.48
N THR A 184 -14.72 0.67 -11.20
CA THR A 184 -15.13 0.32 -9.84
C THR A 184 -14.06 -0.47 -9.11
N LEU A 185 -13.54 -1.53 -9.75
CA LEU A 185 -12.51 -2.39 -9.16
C LEU A 185 -11.20 -1.61 -8.95
N LEU A 186 -10.76 -0.86 -9.95
CA LEU A 186 -9.55 -0.05 -9.87
C LEU A 186 -9.65 0.98 -8.75
N GLY A 187 -10.75 1.76 -8.69
CA GLY A 187 -10.98 2.74 -7.63
C GLY A 187 -10.94 2.11 -6.24
N ARG A 188 -11.55 0.94 -6.07
CA ARG A 188 -11.49 0.18 -4.82
C ARG A 188 -10.08 -0.30 -4.47
N PHE A 189 -9.24 -0.64 -5.45
CA PHE A 189 -7.87 -1.05 -5.17
C PHE A 189 -6.99 0.09 -4.70
N TYR A 190 -7.17 1.30 -5.26
CA TYR A 190 -6.46 2.50 -4.79
C TYR A 190 -6.92 2.93 -3.40
N GLU A 191 -8.23 2.93 -3.11
CA GLU A 191 -8.75 3.23 -1.76
C GLU A 191 -8.22 2.23 -0.73
N ARG A 192 -8.30 0.93 -1.00
CA ARG A 192 -7.74 -0.08 -0.09
C ARG A 192 -6.23 0.02 0.08
N PHE A 193 -5.51 0.55 -0.91
CA PHE A 193 -4.07 0.78 -0.77
C PHE A 193 -3.83 1.88 0.25
N ALA A 194 -4.62 2.96 0.18
CA ALA A 194 -4.55 4.07 1.12
C ALA A 194 -4.96 3.65 2.54
N ASP A 195 -6.01 2.84 2.69
CA ASP A 195 -6.41 2.22 3.96
C ASP A 195 -5.25 1.48 4.64
N HIS A 196 -4.51 0.66 3.88
CA HIS A 196 -3.40 -0.12 4.38
C HIS A 196 -2.21 0.77 4.79
N ALA A 197 -1.92 1.82 4.02
CA ALA A 197 -0.91 2.82 4.41
C ALA A 197 -1.31 3.55 5.69
N ALA A 198 -2.56 3.99 5.82
CA ALA A 198 -3.09 4.62 7.03
C ALA A 198 -3.04 3.67 8.23
N GLN A 199 -3.32 2.38 8.02
CA GLN A 199 -3.20 1.35 9.06
C GLN A 199 -1.76 1.18 9.55
N ILE A 200 -0.76 1.25 8.66
CA ILE A 200 0.66 1.27 9.04
C ILE A 200 0.94 2.49 9.94
N GLY A 201 0.52 3.69 9.52
CA GLY A 201 0.65 4.92 10.31
C GLY A 201 0.06 4.79 11.71
N ARG A 202 -1.19 4.31 11.82
CA ARG A 202 -1.85 4.06 13.12
C ARG A 202 -1.05 3.13 14.02
N ARG A 203 -0.45 2.08 13.48
CA ARG A 203 0.37 1.15 14.27
C ARG A 203 1.72 1.74 14.68
N ILE A 204 2.28 2.66 13.90
CA ILE A 204 3.49 3.40 14.31
C ILE A 204 3.17 4.34 15.48
N VAL A 205 2.02 5.02 15.48
CA VAL A 205 1.58 5.80 16.64
C VAL A 205 1.47 4.90 17.87
N PHE A 206 0.75 3.77 17.77
CA PHE A 206 0.61 2.81 18.86
C PHE A 206 1.95 2.25 19.35
N GLN A 207 2.89 1.97 18.46
CA GLN A 207 4.22 1.48 18.81
C GLN A 207 4.93 2.47 19.76
N VAL A 208 4.84 3.77 19.46
CA VAL A 208 5.49 4.86 20.21
C VAL A 208 4.73 5.18 21.49
N THR A 209 3.43 5.44 21.40
CA THR A 209 2.62 5.98 22.51
C THR A 209 2.01 4.89 23.40
N GLY A 210 1.75 3.71 22.84
CA GLY A 210 0.95 2.67 23.48
C GLY A 210 -0.56 2.86 23.35
N GLU A 211 -1.01 3.92 22.66
CA GLU A 211 -2.42 4.24 22.44
C GLU A 211 -2.77 4.11 20.95
N THR A 212 -3.89 3.46 20.65
CA THR A 212 -4.38 3.35 19.28
C THR A 212 -5.21 4.60 18.95
N PRO A 213 -4.86 5.36 17.90
CA PRO A 213 -5.66 6.50 17.45
C PRO A 213 -7.09 6.07 17.12
N GLU A 214 -8.09 6.85 17.52
CA GLU A 214 -9.49 6.62 17.10
C GLU A 214 -9.64 6.85 15.59
N THR A 215 -10.46 6.03 14.94
CA THR A 215 -10.82 6.23 13.53
C THR A 215 -11.79 7.41 13.46
N THR A 216 -11.37 8.52 12.86
CA THR A 216 -12.29 9.62 12.47
C THR A 216 -13.24 9.20 11.35
#